data_AF-A0A0J8RMQ9-F1
#
_entry.id   AF-A0A0J8RMQ9-F1
#
_cell.length_a   1.000
_cell.length_b   1.000
_cell.length_c   1.000
_cell.angle_alpha   90.00
_cell.angle_beta   90.00
_cell.angle_gamma   90.00
#
_symmetry.space_group_name_H-M   'P 1'
#
loop_
_entity.id
_entity.type
_entity.pdbx_description
1 polymer ?
#
loop_
_entity_poly.entity_id
_entity_poly.type
_entity_poly.pdbx_seq_one_letter_code
_entity_poly.pdbx_strand_id
1 'polypeptide(L)' 'MNFYKQKRFICEITGHSSLTFFEALRSEAEGSREVDNAFPEALKEPVLRKVQILHRVKNR' A
#
# COMPACT_ATOMS: atom_id res chain seq x y z
N MET A 1 9.81 -23.68 -4.77
CA MET A 1 10.19 -22.28 -4.47
C MET A 1 10.34 -21.35 -5.70
N ASN A 2 10.03 -21.77 -6.93
CA ASN A 2 10.22 -20.91 -8.12
C ASN A 2 9.14 -19.84 -8.32
N PHE A 3 7.95 -19.99 -7.72
CA PHE A 3 6.85 -19.03 -7.85
C PHE A 3 7.22 -17.61 -7.41
N TYR A 4 7.80 -17.45 -6.22
CA TYR A 4 8.18 -16.15 -5.66
C TYR A 4 9.31 -15.45 -6.42
N LYS A 5 10.04 -16.18 -7.26
CA LYS A 5 11.08 -15.64 -8.15
C LYS A 5 10.54 -15.26 -9.53
N GLN A 6 9.28 -15.56 -9.84
CA GLN A 6 8.67 -15.12 -11.10
C GLN A 6 8.38 -13.61 -11.06
N LYS A 7 8.63 -12.93 -12.18
CA LYS A 7 8.35 -11.50 -12.35
C LYS A 7 6.87 -11.25 -12.69
N ARG A 8 5.99 -11.65 -11.77
CA ARG A 8 4.52 -11.58 -11.96
C ARG A 8 3.82 -10.80 -10.85
N PHE A 9 4.58 -10.26 -9.91
CA PHE A 9 4.06 -9.48 -8.80
C PHE A 9 4.04 -8.00 -9.15
N ILE A 10 3.18 -7.29 -8.45
CA ILE A 10 2.93 -5.86 -8.59
C ILE A 10 3.06 -5.28 -7.20
N CYS A 11 3.72 -4.14 -7.06
CA CYS A 11 3.72 -3.36 -5.83
C CYS A 11 2.36 -2.66 -5.68
N GLU A 12 1.64 -2.94 -4.60
CA GLU A 12 0.30 -2.36 -4.40
C GLU A 12 0.32 -0.85 -4.12
N ILE A 13 1.45 -0.32 -3.64
CA ILE A 13 1.59 1.11 -3.30
C ILE A 13 1.95 1.94 -4.54
N THR A 14 2.96 1.52 -5.30
CA THR A 14 3.46 2.29 -6.45
C THR A 14 2.83 1.87 -7.77
N GLY A 15 2.19 0.70 -7.82
CA GLY A 15 1.65 0.10 -9.04
C GLY A 15 2.71 -0.49 -9.98
N HIS A 16 3.99 -0.48 -9.59
CA HIS A 16 5.06 -1.02 -10.42
C HIS A 16 4.91 -2.54 -10.59
N SER A 17 4.86 -2.99 -11.84
CA SER A 17 4.58 -4.37 -12.21
C SER A 17 5.83 -5.11 -12.67
N SER A 18 5.70 -6.41 -12.96
CA SER A 18 6.80 -7.27 -13.43
C SER A 18 7.94 -7.42 -12.40
N LEU A 19 7.58 -7.42 -11.12
CA LEU A 19 8.50 -7.64 -10.01
C LEU A 19 8.46 -9.09 -9.55
N THR A 20 9.56 -9.57 -8.98
CA THR A 20 9.53 -10.75 -8.11
C THR A 20 8.83 -10.43 -6.79
N PHE A 21 8.41 -11.45 -6.05
CA PHE A 21 7.75 -11.26 -4.77
C PHE A 21 8.60 -10.41 -3.81
N PHE A 22 9.91 -10.67 -3.74
CA PHE A 22 10.81 -9.97 -2.83
C PHE A 22 11.10 -8.53 -3.27
N GLU A 23 11.12 -8.27 -4.57
CA GLU A 23 11.26 -6.91 -5.08
C GLU A 23 9.99 -6.09 -4.81
N ALA A 24 8.81 -6.66 -5.05
CA ALA A 24 7.53 -6.04 -4.71
C ALA A 24 7.45 -5.77 -3.20
N LEU A 25 7.75 -6.77 -2.36
CA LEU A 25 7.75 -6.63 -0.90
C LEU A 25 8.67 -5.51 -0.40
N ARG A 26 9.88 -5.39 -0.96
CA ARG A 26 10.80 -4.31 -0.61
C ARG A 26 10.26 -2.95 -1.05
N SER A 27 9.72 -2.88 -2.27
CA SER A 27 9.11 -1.64 -2.79
C SER A 27 7.91 -1.20 -1.96
N GLU A 28 7.12 -2.13 -1.44
CA GLU A 28 5.98 -1.84 -0.56
C GLU A 28 6.43 -1.34 0.80
N ALA A 29 7.45 -1.95 1.41
CA ALA A 29 7.99 -1.49 2.69
C ALA A 29 8.55 -0.06 2.60
N GLU A 30 9.24 0.26 1.50
CA GLU A 30 9.78 1.60 1.26
C GLU A 30 8.68 2.61 0.94
N GLY A 31 7.78 2.26 0.01
CA GLY A 31 6.65 3.11 -0.39
C GLY A 31 5.71 3.43 0.78
N SER A 32 5.45 2.48 1.69
CA SER A 32 4.62 2.73 2.88
C SER A 32 5.24 3.80 3.76
N ARG A 33 6.57 3.73 3.99
CA ARG A 33 7.28 4.70 4.82
C ARG A 33 7.31 6.08 4.17
N GLU A 34 7.48 6.14 2.87
CA GLU A 34 7.41 7.41 2.13
C GLU A 34 6.03 8.04 2.20
N VAL A 35 4.98 7.25 1.98
CA VAL A 35 3.59 7.72 2.10
C VAL A 35 3.33 8.25 3.52
N ASP A 36 3.71 7.50 4.55
CA ASP A 36 3.51 7.93 5.94
C ASP A 36 4.25 9.23 6.28
N ASN A 37 5.45 9.43 5.75
CA ASN A 37 6.24 10.65 5.98
C ASN A 37 5.77 11.83 5.15
N ALA A 38 5.29 11.59 3.92
CA ALA A 38 4.80 12.63 3.03
C ALA A 38 3.38 13.07 3.39
N PHE A 39 2.60 12.20 4.05
CA PHE A 39 1.22 12.50 4.39
C PHE A 39 1.16 13.58 5.49
N PRO A 40 0.45 14.70 5.27
CA PRO A 40 0.39 15.78 6.26
C PRO A 40 -0.29 15.32 7.56
N GLU A 41 0.40 15.44 8.69
CA GLU A 41 -0.11 14.98 10.00
C GLU A 41 -1.45 15.63 10.36
N ALA A 42 -1.62 16.92 10.04
CA ALA A 42 -2.87 17.67 10.25
C ALA A 42 -4.07 17.07 9.50
N LEU A 43 -3.85 16.34 8.41
CA LEU A 43 -4.89 15.71 7.61
C LEU A 43 -5.12 14.23 7.97
N LYS A 44 -4.23 13.63 8.77
CA LYS A 44 -4.25 12.18 9.05
C LYS A 44 -5.53 11.76 9.75
N GLU A 45 -5.83 12.41 10.87
CA GLU A 45 -7.05 12.12 11.65
C GLU A 45 -8.34 12.50 10.89
N PRO A 46 -8.46 13.67 10.23
CA PRO A 46 -9.64 14.01 9.43
C PRO A 46 -9.90 13.04 8.27
N VAL A 47 -8.85 12.57 7.57
CA VAL A 47 -8.99 11.64 6.45
C VAL A 47 -9.30 10.24 6.94
N LEU A 48 -8.64 9.74 7.99
CA LEU A 48 -8.92 8.43 8.58
C LEU A 48 -10.37 8.32 9.05
N ARG A 49 -10.91 9.36 9.70
CA ARG A 49 -12.33 9.40 10.09
C ARG A 49 -13.26 9.23 8.89
N LYS A 50 -13.00 9.92 7.77
CA LYS A 50 -13.84 9.81 6.56
C LYS A 50 -13.73 8.43 5.90
N VAL A 51 -12.53 7.87 5.79
CA VAL A 51 -12.30 6.54 5.19
C VAL A 51 -12.90 5.43 6.07
N GLN A 52 -12.78 5.51 7.39
CA GLN A 52 -13.40 4.55 8.31
C GLN A 52 -14.94 4.59 8.28
N ILE A 53 -15.54 5.76 8.11
CA ILE A 53 -16.99 5.89 7.93
C ILE A 53 -17.44 5.17 6.65
N LEU A 54 -16.70 5.30 5.54
CA LEU A 54 -17.01 4.58 4.30
C LEU A 54 -16.96 3.05 4.48
N HIS A 55 -16.02 2.52 5.27
CA HIS A 55 -15.92 1.09 5.53
C HIS A 55 -17.02 0.57 6.49
N ARG A 56 -17.49 1.40 7.43
CA ARG A 56 -18.59 1.08 8.34
C ARG A 56 -19.96 1.06 7.64
N VAL A 57 -20.13 1.82 6.56
CA VAL A 57 -21.38 1.88 5.78
C VAL A 57 -21.51 0.70 4.80
N LYS A 58 -20.40 0.16 4.27
CA LYS A 58 -20.44 -1.00 3.36
C LYS A 58 -20.73 -2.36 4.03
N ASN A 59 -20.80 -2.40 5.37
CA ASN A 59 -21.05 -3.61 6.16
C ASN A 59 -22.39 -3.55 6.92
N ARG A 60 -23.35 -2.77 6.41
CA ARG A 60 -24.75 -2.75 6.85
C ARG A 60 -25.69 -2.91 5.67
#